data_AF-A0A358U2F0-F1
#
_entry.id   AF-A0A358U2F0-F1
#
_cell.length_a   1.000
_cell.length_b   1.000
_cell.length_c   1.000
_cell.angle_alpha   90.00
_cell.angle_beta   90.00
_cell.angle_gamma   90.00
#
_symmetry.space_group_name_H-M   'P 1'
#
loop_
_entity.id
_entity.type
_entity.pdbx_description
1 polymer ?
#
loop_
_entity_poly.entity_id
_entity_poly.type
_entity_poly.pdbx_seq_one_letter_code
_entity_poly.pdbx_strand_id
1 'polypeptide(L)'
;MYQYLAATNYESGVTSYEGVIFTDGATSVVYYNQGDERYKDMPFGTDNIGGYGCGPTAMAMVVSSLTDKTVDPVEMAKWSYDNGYWAPGGGSYHSLIPSAAKAFGLQAEGCPAKEPQKIVDALSSGKLVVALMSKGHFTSSGHFIVLRGVTAGGKTLVADPASKKRSEQA
;
A
#
# COMPACT_ATOMS: atom_id res chain seq x y z
N MET A 1 -22.86 -18.98 2.51
CA MET A 1 -23.17 -18.20 3.72
C MET A 1 -21.87 -17.47 4.08
N TYR A 2 -21.76 -16.17 3.77
CA TYR A 2 -20.56 -15.39 4.05
C TYR A 2 -20.86 -14.43 5.19
N GLN A 3 -20.17 -14.61 6.31
CA GLN A 3 -20.29 -13.76 7.48
C GLN A 3 -19.24 -12.64 7.34
N TYR A 4 -19.71 -11.41 7.17
CA TYR A 4 -18.87 -10.22 7.34
C TYR A 4 -18.38 -10.21 8.79
N LEU A 5 -17.07 -10.38 9.01
CA LEU A 5 -16.46 -10.05 10.28
C LEU A 5 -16.17 -8.55 10.26
N ALA A 6 -17.08 -7.77 10.82
CA ALA A 6 -16.80 -6.40 11.23
C ALA A 6 -15.64 -6.43 12.23
N ALA A 7 -14.76 -5.42 12.15
CA ALA A 7 -13.63 -5.25 13.06
C ALA A 7 -14.06 -5.50 14.51
N THR A 8 -13.53 -6.56 15.11
CA THR A 8 -13.79 -6.87 16.51
C THR A 8 -13.02 -5.87 17.36
N ASN A 9 -13.71 -4.83 17.81
CA ASN A 9 -13.26 -4.04 18.95
C ASN A 9 -13.35 -4.94 20.19
N TYR A 10 -12.24 -5.52 20.66
CA TYR A 10 -12.15 -5.91 22.06
C TYR A 10 -10.70 -5.91 22.59
N GLU A 11 -10.55 -5.21 23.71
CA GLU A 11 -9.41 -5.04 24.64
C GLU A 11 -8.30 -4.03 24.26
N SER A 12 -8.39 -2.86 24.91
CA SER A 12 -7.33 -1.88 25.19
C SER A 12 -6.45 -1.40 24.02
N GLY A 13 -6.85 -0.33 23.34
CA GLY A 13 -5.92 0.63 22.73
C GLY A 13 -5.03 0.17 21.56
N VAL A 14 -5.11 -1.10 21.14
CA VAL A 14 -4.31 -1.64 20.03
C VAL A 14 -5.04 -1.42 18.71
N THR A 15 -4.48 -0.62 17.81
CA THR A 15 -5.02 -0.45 16.45
C THR A 15 -4.49 -1.57 15.56
N SER A 16 -5.34 -2.54 15.23
CA SER A 16 -5.05 -3.64 14.27
C SER A 16 -6.00 -3.59 13.07
N TYR A 17 -5.44 -3.86 11.89
CA TYR A 17 -6.14 -3.95 10.60
C TYR A 17 -6.01 -5.35 9.97
N GLU A 18 -5.84 -6.37 10.81
CA GLU A 18 -5.77 -7.76 10.35
C GLU A 18 -7.00 -8.18 9.55
N GLY A 19 -6.79 -8.92 8.46
CA GLY A 19 -7.88 -9.49 7.65
C GLY A 19 -8.69 -8.46 6.85
N VAL A 20 -8.32 -7.17 6.85
CA VAL A 20 -9.04 -6.16 6.06
C VAL A 20 -8.77 -6.37 4.57
N ILE A 21 -9.85 -6.52 3.80
CA ILE A 21 -9.81 -6.64 2.34
C ILE A 21 -10.80 -5.63 1.74
N PHE A 22 -10.32 -4.77 0.85
CA PHE A 22 -11.18 -3.90 0.04
C PHE A 22 -11.72 -4.64 -1.17
N THR A 23 -13.03 -4.56 -1.41
CA THR A 23 -13.76 -5.32 -2.46
C THR A 23 -14.60 -4.42 -3.37
N ASP A 24 -14.50 -3.11 -3.21
CA ASP A 24 -15.20 -2.05 -3.93
C ASP A 24 -14.49 -1.61 -5.22
N GLY A 25 -13.35 -2.22 -5.55
CA GLY A 25 -12.65 -2.09 -6.84
C GLY A 25 -12.81 -3.32 -7.73
N ALA A 26 -12.28 -3.27 -8.95
CA ALA A 26 -12.26 -4.42 -9.86
C ALA A 26 -11.41 -5.59 -9.34
N THR A 27 -10.44 -5.30 -8.48
CA THR A 27 -9.57 -6.27 -7.82
C THR A 27 -9.73 -6.17 -6.31
N SER A 28 -9.85 -7.31 -5.64
CA SER A 28 -9.84 -7.35 -4.17
C SER A 28 -8.44 -7.02 -3.67
N VAL A 29 -8.34 -6.11 -2.71
CA VAL A 29 -7.04 -5.62 -2.22
C VAL A 29 -6.91 -5.92 -0.73
N VAL A 30 -5.92 -6.74 -0.37
CA VAL A 30 -5.47 -6.92 1.01
C VAL A 30 -4.94 -5.58 1.51
N TYR A 31 -5.43 -5.15 2.66
CA TYR A 31 -5.03 -3.88 3.25
C TYR A 31 -4.08 -4.09 4.43
N TYR A 32 -2.97 -3.35 4.39
CA TYR A 32 -2.05 -3.22 5.49
C TYR A 32 -1.86 -1.74 5.84
N ASN A 33 -1.63 -1.48 7.12
CA ASN A 33 -1.33 -0.15 7.61
C ASN A 33 0.03 -0.16 8.32
N GLN A 34 0.91 0.77 7.97
CA GLN A 34 2.25 0.88 8.55
C GLN A 34 2.19 1.24 10.04
N GLY A 35 1.13 1.93 10.47
CA GLY A 35 0.87 2.31 11.86
C GLY A 35 0.10 1.25 12.66
N ASP A 36 -0.15 0.07 12.09
CA ASP A 36 -0.69 -1.07 12.82
C ASP A 36 0.30 -1.48 13.93
N GLU A 37 -0.20 -1.73 15.13
CA GLU A 37 0.62 -2.10 16.30
C GLU A 37 1.50 -3.33 16.05
N ARG A 38 1.07 -4.23 15.15
CA ARG A 38 1.85 -5.40 14.75
C ARG A 38 3.13 -5.05 13.99
N TYR A 39 3.17 -3.89 13.34
CA TYR A 39 4.23 -3.52 12.39
C TYR A 39 4.96 -2.24 12.78
N LYS A 40 4.29 -1.27 13.41
CA LYS A 40 4.78 0.11 13.52
C LYS A 40 6.16 0.25 14.16
N ASP A 41 6.49 -0.59 15.15
CA ASP A 41 7.77 -0.54 15.87
C ASP A 41 8.83 -1.49 15.27
N MET A 42 8.45 -2.27 14.25
CA MET A 42 9.36 -3.19 13.57
C MET A 42 10.34 -2.42 12.65
N PRO A 43 11.55 -2.95 12.44
CA PRO A 43 12.61 -2.22 11.76
C PRO A 43 12.37 -2.11 10.26
N PHE A 44 12.77 -0.96 9.72
CA PHE A 44 13.04 -0.75 8.30
C PHE A 44 14.41 -0.05 8.18
N GLY A 45 15.47 -0.84 8.03
CA GLY A 45 16.83 -0.36 8.27
C GLY A 45 17.03 0.06 9.72
N THR A 46 17.61 1.24 9.95
CA THR A 46 17.71 1.82 11.30
C THR A 46 16.46 2.61 11.71
N ASP A 47 15.49 2.75 10.80
CA ASP A 47 14.20 3.39 11.06
C ASP A 47 13.15 2.33 11.46
N ASN A 48 11.91 2.77 11.73
CA ASN A 48 10.76 1.89 11.98
C ASN A 48 9.71 2.00 10.86
N ILE A 49 8.90 0.96 10.69
CA ILE A 49 7.83 0.90 9.69
C ILE A 49 6.77 1.98 9.92
N GLY A 50 6.42 2.27 11.18
CA GLY A 50 5.37 3.23 11.54
C GLY A 50 5.61 4.63 10.97
N GLY A 51 6.85 5.11 11.02
CA GLY A 51 7.24 6.41 10.48
C GLY A 51 7.63 6.38 9.00
N TYR A 52 8.20 5.28 8.51
CA TYR A 52 8.99 5.27 7.27
C TYR A 52 8.64 4.15 6.29
N GLY A 53 7.69 3.27 6.65
CA GLY A 53 7.37 2.04 5.92
C GLY A 53 6.29 2.17 4.84
N CYS A 54 5.98 3.36 4.33
CA CYS A 54 4.90 3.53 3.34
C CYS A 54 5.17 2.73 2.05
N GLY A 55 6.41 2.73 1.56
CA GLY A 55 6.82 1.95 0.38
C GLY A 55 6.67 0.43 0.58
N PRO A 56 7.31 -0.17 1.61
CA PRO A 56 7.16 -1.59 1.89
C PRO A 56 5.71 -2.00 2.16
N THR A 57 4.96 -1.21 2.91
CA THR A 57 3.56 -1.51 3.21
C THR A 57 2.70 -1.46 1.93
N ALA A 58 2.93 -0.48 1.05
CA ALA A 58 2.26 -0.41 -0.25
C ALA A 58 2.58 -1.63 -1.13
N MET A 59 3.84 -2.05 -1.20
CA MET A 59 4.22 -3.23 -1.98
C MET A 59 3.74 -4.55 -1.35
N ALA A 60 3.68 -4.64 -0.02
CA ALA A 60 3.08 -5.76 0.69
C ALA A 60 1.60 -5.94 0.30
N MET A 61 0.84 -4.84 0.24
CA MET A 61 -0.55 -4.85 -0.26
C MET A 61 -0.64 -5.32 -1.71
N VAL A 62 0.20 -4.77 -2.60
CA VAL A 62 0.19 -5.13 -4.03
C VAL A 62 0.54 -6.60 -4.25
N VAL A 63 1.61 -7.09 -3.64
CA VAL A 63 2.06 -8.49 -3.80
C VAL A 63 1.02 -9.46 -3.23
N SER A 64 0.51 -9.18 -2.04
CA SER A 64 -0.51 -10.04 -1.38
C SER A 64 -1.87 -10.02 -2.08
N SER A 65 -2.13 -9.03 -2.93
CA SER A 65 -3.39 -8.93 -3.68
C SER A 65 -3.31 -9.51 -5.09
N LEU A 66 -2.13 -9.47 -5.73
CA LEU A 66 -1.95 -9.81 -7.14
C LEU A 66 -1.19 -11.11 -7.38
N THR A 67 -0.72 -11.77 -6.32
CA THR A 67 0.05 -13.02 -6.41
C THR A 67 -0.48 -14.03 -5.41
N ASP A 68 -0.07 -15.29 -5.55
CA ASP A 68 -0.35 -16.35 -4.57
C ASP A 68 0.53 -16.26 -3.30
N LYS A 69 1.35 -15.20 -3.17
CA LYS A 69 2.22 -14.98 -2.02
C LYS A 69 1.61 -13.94 -1.10
N THR A 70 1.42 -14.32 0.16
CA THR A 70 1.17 -13.36 1.24
C THR A 70 2.51 -12.81 1.72
N VAL A 71 2.68 -11.49 1.65
CA VAL A 71 3.87 -10.79 2.15
C VAL A 71 3.40 -9.64 3.03
N ASP A 72 3.76 -9.68 4.30
CA ASP A 72 3.38 -8.62 5.24
C ASP A 72 4.34 -7.41 5.19
N PRO A 73 4.01 -6.29 5.87
CA PRO A 73 4.88 -5.12 5.90
C PRO A 73 6.28 -5.37 6.49
N VAL A 74 6.44 -6.29 7.43
CA VAL A 74 7.73 -6.60 8.07
C VAL A 74 8.61 -7.36 7.09
N GLU A 75 8.07 -8.37 6.43
CA GLU A 75 8.75 -9.15 5.40
C GLU A 75 9.17 -8.27 4.22
N MET A 76 8.28 -7.42 3.74
CA MET A 76 8.59 -6.49 2.66
C MET A 76 9.59 -5.41 3.08
N ALA A 77 9.53 -4.91 4.32
CA ALA A 77 10.50 -3.94 4.83
C ALA A 77 11.90 -4.55 4.94
N LYS A 78 11.99 -5.78 5.43
CA LYS A 78 13.24 -6.54 5.47
C LYS A 78 13.80 -6.76 4.06
N TRP A 79 12.97 -7.25 3.13
CA TRP A 79 13.39 -7.45 1.75
C TRP A 79 13.86 -6.13 1.10
N SER A 80 13.12 -5.05 1.31
CA SER A 80 13.45 -3.71 0.82
C SER A 80 14.81 -3.23 1.33
N TYR A 81 15.07 -3.38 2.63
CA TYR A 81 16.34 -3.03 3.24
C TYR A 81 17.50 -3.87 2.71
N ASP A 82 17.35 -5.20 2.69
CA ASP A 82 18.40 -6.13 2.24
C ASP A 82 18.79 -5.92 0.77
N ASN A 83 17.89 -5.35 -0.03
CA ASN A 83 18.11 -5.04 -1.45
C ASN A 83 18.44 -3.56 -1.72
N GLY A 84 18.69 -2.75 -0.67
CA GLY A 84 19.19 -1.37 -0.82
C GLY A 84 18.11 -0.34 -1.19
N TYR A 85 16.84 -0.61 -0.89
CA TYR A 85 15.72 0.29 -1.21
C TYR A 85 15.26 1.16 -0.04
N TRP A 86 15.90 1.03 1.12
CA TRP A 86 15.71 1.91 2.28
C TRP A 86 16.47 3.22 2.11
N ALA A 87 15.77 4.34 2.28
CA ALA A 87 16.34 5.68 2.32
C ALA A 87 16.32 6.19 3.79
N PRO A 88 17.48 6.29 4.47
CA PRO A 88 17.54 6.67 5.89
C PRO A 88 16.81 7.98 6.19
N GLY A 89 15.84 7.94 7.11
CA GLY A 89 14.99 9.07 7.48
C GLY A 89 14.03 9.58 6.37
N GLY A 90 14.04 8.93 5.20
CA GLY A 90 13.21 9.27 4.04
C GLY A 90 12.25 8.16 3.61
N GLY A 91 12.30 6.99 4.26
CA GLY A 91 11.49 5.84 3.92
C GLY A 91 12.10 5.01 2.80
N SER A 92 11.58 5.12 1.58
CA SER A 92 11.97 4.25 0.46
C SER A 92 12.41 5.03 -0.76
N TYR A 93 13.43 4.50 -1.44
CA TYR A 93 13.74 4.94 -2.80
C TYR A 93 12.64 4.55 -3.78
N HIS A 94 12.43 5.36 -4.82
CA HIS A 94 11.39 5.10 -5.83
C HIS A 94 11.64 3.79 -6.59
N SER A 95 12.90 3.37 -6.67
CA SER A 95 13.32 2.10 -7.26
C SER A 95 12.74 0.88 -6.55
N LEU A 96 12.25 1.01 -5.31
CA LEU A 96 11.56 -0.06 -4.59
C LEU A 96 10.41 -0.64 -5.42
N ILE A 97 9.54 0.21 -5.96
CA ILE A 97 8.30 -0.21 -6.60
C ILE A 97 8.53 -1.12 -7.81
N PRO A 98 9.26 -0.70 -8.86
CA PRO A 98 9.50 -1.57 -10.01
C PRO A 98 10.36 -2.79 -9.65
N SER A 99 11.26 -2.67 -8.66
CA SER A 99 12.15 -3.77 -8.27
C SER A 99 11.42 -4.86 -7.49
N ALA A 100 10.58 -4.48 -6.52
CA ALA A 100 9.73 -5.40 -5.78
C ALA A 100 8.72 -6.06 -6.74
N ALA A 101 8.04 -5.29 -7.60
CA ALA A 101 7.14 -5.88 -8.59
C ALA A 101 7.84 -6.99 -9.39
N LYS A 102 9.02 -6.70 -9.96
CA LYS A 102 9.81 -7.69 -10.71
C LYS A 102 10.22 -8.89 -9.85
N ALA A 103 10.72 -8.67 -8.63
CA ALA A 103 11.18 -9.74 -7.74
C ALA A 103 10.06 -10.69 -7.30
N PHE A 104 8.84 -10.17 -7.20
CA PHE A 104 7.65 -10.95 -6.84
C PHE A 104 6.86 -11.43 -8.07
N GLY A 105 7.41 -11.32 -9.28
CA GLY A 105 6.83 -11.89 -10.51
C GLY A 105 5.75 -11.03 -11.17
N LEU A 106 5.59 -9.78 -10.74
CA LEU A 106 4.67 -8.81 -11.31
C LEU A 106 5.34 -8.00 -12.43
N GLN A 107 4.53 -7.58 -13.40
CA GLN A 107 4.95 -6.61 -14.42
C GLN A 107 4.62 -5.20 -13.94
N ALA A 108 5.62 -4.32 -13.90
CA ALA A 108 5.45 -2.90 -13.60
C ALA A 108 5.70 -2.07 -14.86
N GLU A 109 4.80 -1.13 -15.12
CA GLU A 109 4.92 -0.15 -16.19
C GLU A 109 4.92 1.27 -15.60
N GLY A 110 5.77 2.15 -16.13
CA GLY A 110 5.75 3.56 -15.75
C GLY A 110 4.46 4.24 -16.20
N CYS A 111 3.84 5.00 -15.29
CA CYS A 111 2.69 5.83 -15.58
C CYS A 111 2.99 7.30 -15.23
N PRO A 112 3.31 8.15 -16.21
CA PRO A 112 3.53 9.57 -15.97
C PRO A 112 2.24 10.26 -15.48
N ALA A 113 2.36 11.20 -14.54
CA ALA A 113 1.21 11.96 -14.02
C ALA A 113 0.42 12.76 -15.08
N LYS A 114 1.04 13.03 -16.23
CA LYS A 114 0.41 13.70 -17.38
C LYS A 114 -0.56 12.81 -18.17
N GLU A 115 -0.71 11.54 -17.80
CA GLU A 115 -1.58 10.56 -18.47
C GLU A 115 -2.68 10.03 -17.52
N PRO A 116 -3.60 10.89 -17.04
CA PRO A 116 -4.60 10.49 -16.05
C PRO A 116 -5.55 9.40 -16.58
N GLN A 117 -5.84 9.38 -17.89
CA GLN A 117 -6.68 8.34 -18.50
C GLN A 117 -6.02 6.96 -18.40
N LYS A 118 -4.69 6.87 -18.53
CA LYS A 118 -3.96 5.61 -18.40
C LYS A 118 -4.10 5.01 -17.00
N ILE A 119 -4.17 5.86 -15.96
CA ILE A 119 -4.43 5.43 -14.59
C ILE A 119 -5.85 4.85 -14.49
N VAL A 120 -6.86 5.57 -15.00
CA VAL A 120 -8.25 5.11 -14.99
C VAL A 120 -8.40 3.78 -15.72
N ASP A 121 -7.85 3.65 -16.93
CA ASP A 121 -7.93 2.43 -17.73
C ASP A 121 -7.23 1.24 -17.03
N ALA A 122 -6.08 1.48 -16.40
CA ALA A 122 -5.39 0.46 -15.61
C ALA A 122 -6.25 -0.01 -14.43
N LEU A 123 -6.83 0.92 -13.66
CA LEU A 123 -7.67 0.61 -12.51
C LEU A 123 -8.97 -0.10 -12.93
N SER A 124 -9.59 0.33 -14.03
CA SER A 124 -10.80 -0.30 -14.59
C SER A 124 -10.52 -1.70 -15.17
N SER A 125 -9.27 -2.02 -15.54
CA SER A 125 -8.85 -3.35 -15.98
C SER A 125 -8.35 -4.24 -14.84
N GLY A 126 -8.56 -3.84 -13.57
CA GLY A 126 -8.16 -4.63 -12.41
C GLY A 126 -6.68 -4.55 -12.05
N LYS A 127 -5.92 -3.65 -12.68
CA LYS A 127 -4.53 -3.37 -12.26
C LYS A 127 -4.54 -2.45 -11.05
N LEU A 128 -3.46 -2.51 -10.26
CA LEU A 128 -3.20 -1.56 -9.18
C LEU A 128 -2.15 -0.55 -9.63
N VAL A 129 -2.23 0.67 -9.12
CA VAL A 129 -1.24 1.73 -9.40
C VAL A 129 -0.62 2.17 -8.09
N VAL A 130 0.70 2.01 -7.94
CA VAL A 130 1.43 2.60 -6.82
C VAL A 130 1.85 4.01 -7.19
N ALA A 131 1.32 4.98 -6.47
CA ALA A 131 1.60 6.39 -6.72
C ALA A 131 2.52 6.93 -5.61
N LEU A 132 3.56 7.66 -6.02
CA LEU A 132 4.33 8.48 -5.11
C LEU A 132 3.76 9.89 -5.13
N MET A 133 3.21 10.31 -4.01
CA MET A 133 2.72 11.66 -3.80
C MET A 133 3.89 12.55 -3.43
N SER A 134 4.10 13.61 -4.22
CA SER A 134 4.97 14.72 -3.82
C SER A 134 4.33 15.52 -2.69
N LYS A 135 5.12 16.37 -2.03
CA LYS A 135 4.62 17.34 -1.05
C LYS A 135 3.39 18.09 -1.60
N GLY A 136 2.28 18.09 -0.86
CA GLY A 136 0.99 18.60 -1.35
C GLY A 136 -0.19 18.15 -0.47
N HIS A 137 -1.40 18.12 -1.05
CA HIS A 137 -2.67 17.86 -0.34
C HIS A 137 -2.71 16.60 0.53
N PHE A 138 -1.85 15.61 0.29
CA PHE A 138 -1.83 14.33 1.01
C PHE A 138 -0.70 14.19 2.05
N THR A 139 0.37 14.99 1.95
CA THR A 139 1.61 14.74 2.72
C THR A 139 2.57 15.96 2.71
N SER A 140 3.31 16.13 3.81
CA SER A 140 4.38 17.14 3.96
C SER A 140 5.72 16.71 3.34
N SER A 141 5.86 15.43 2.97
CA SER A 141 7.01 14.77 2.33
C SER A 141 6.55 13.85 1.18
N GLY A 142 7.44 13.00 0.64
CA GLY A 142 7.03 11.95 -0.30
C GLY A 142 6.20 10.86 0.39
N HIS A 143 5.09 10.40 -0.20
CA HIS A 143 4.25 9.33 0.36
C HIS A 143 3.80 8.32 -0.70
N PHE A 144 4.04 7.04 -0.47
CA PHE A 144 3.53 5.98 -1.36
C PHE A 144 2.12 5.57 -0.96
N ILE A 145 1.22 5.52 -1.95
CA ILE A 145 -0.15 5.02 -1.81
C ILE A 145 -0.47 4.02 -2.93
N VAL A 146 -1.46 3.16 -2.71
CA VAL A 146 -2.00 2.26 -3.74
C VAL A 146 -3.33 2.80 -4.22
N LEU A 147 -3.46 3.10 -5.51
CA LEU A 147 -4.74 3.31 -6.16
C LEU A 147 -5.29 1.93 -6.54
N ARG A 148 -6.53 1.66 -6.13
CA ARG A 148 -7.11 0.31 -6.13
C ARG A 148 -8.38 0.17 -6.97
N GLY A 149 -8.87 1.26 -7.55
CA GLY A 149 -10.05 1.24 -8.41
C GLY A 149 -10.58 2.62 -8.69
N VAL A 150 -11.65 2.66 -9.50
CA VAL A 150 -12.44 3.86 -9.76
C VAL A 150 -13.91 3.52 -9.52
N THR A 151 -14.60 4.37 -8.77
CA THR A 151 -16.03 4.24 -8.51
C THR A 151 -16.86 4.54 -9.76
N ALA A 152 -18.13 4.11 -9.79
CA ALA A 152 -19.06 4.47 -10.88
C ALA A 152 -19.21 6.00 -11.08
N GLY A 153 -18.99 6.79 -10.01
CA GLY A 153 -18.98 8.26 -10.06
C GLY A 153 -17.66 8.89 -10.51
N GLY A 154 -16.70 8.10 -10.99
CA GLY A 154 -15.41 8.57 -11.50
C GLY A 154 -14.37 8.92 -10.43
N LYS A 155 -14.65 8.63 -9.15
CA LYS A 155 -13.70 8.88 -8.06
C LYS A 155 -12.69 7.76 -7.90
N THR A 156 -11.43 8.09 -7.62
CA THR A 156 -10.36 7.10 -7.41
C THR A 156 -10.41 6.54 -5.99
N LEU A 157 -10.36 5.22 -5.88
CA LEU A 157 -10.28 4.50 -4.62
C LEU A 157 -8.82 4.33 -4.21
N VAL A 158 -8.52 4.56 -2.94
CA VAL A 158 -7.14 4.54 -2.39
C VAL A 158 -7.03 3.49 -1.28
N ALA A 159 -5.89 2.82 -1.21
CA ALA A 159 -5.36 2.12 -0.05
C ALA A 159 -4.09 2.84 0.39
N ASP A 160 -4.23 3.66 1.42
CA ASP A 160 -3.16 4.48 1.99
C ASP A 160 -2.51 3.72 3.17
N PRO A 161 -1.22 3.33 3.06
CA PRO A 161 -0.54 2.59 4.11
C PRO A 161 -0.43 3.36 5.43
N ALA A 162 -0.53 4.68 5.43
CA ALA A 162 -0.48 5.51 6.63
C ALA A 162 -1.86 5.88 7.19
N SER A 163 -2.98 5.56 6.52
CA SER A 163 -4.31 5.91 7.04
C SER A 163 -5.46 5.11 6.44
N LYS A 164 -6.16 4.34 7.29
CA LYS A 164 -7.43 3.70 6.89
C LYS A 164 -8.50 4.74 6.59
N LYS A 165 -8.59 5.80 7.40
CA LYS A 165 -9.57 6.89 7.17
C LYS A 165 -9.43 7.52 5.79
N ARG A 166 -8.20 7.72 5.28
CA ARG A 166 -8.00 8.22 3.90
C ARG A 166 -8.30 7.16 2.84
N SER A 167 -8.17 5.88 3.18
CA SER A 167 -8.52 4.76 2.30
C SER A 167 -10.03 4.54 2.12
N GLU A 168 -10.83 5.06 3.05
CA GLU A 168 -12.31 5.00 3.03
C GLU A 168 -12.96 6.23 2.37
N GLN A 169 -12.16 7.24 2.02
CA GLN A 169 -12.63 8.44 1.32
C GLN A 169 -12.44 8.26 -0.19
N ALA A 170 -13.53 8.37 -0.95
CA ALA A 170 -13.54 8.40 -2.40
C ALA A 170 -13.73 9.83 -2.91
#